data_AF-A0A1W9GN47-F1
#
_entry.id   AF-A0A1W9GN47-F1
#
_cell.length_a   1.000
_cell.length_b   1.000
_cell.length_c   1.000
_cell.angle_alpha   90.00
_cell.angle_beta   90.00
_cell.angle_gamma   90.00
#
_symmetry.space_group_name_H-M   'P 1'
#
loop_
_entity.id
_entity.type
_entity.pdbx_description
1 polymer ?
#
loop_
_entity_poly.entity_id
_entity_poly.type
_entity_poly.pdbx_seq_one_letter_code
_entity_poly.pdbx_strand_id
1 'polypeptide(L)'
;MRYMGLMTVMLVLPVATSDAEPGFDQRYERDYNIFNPIMQHQPDNPLNPANVYDPRSAFNPVNRYDPGNPLNPVNQYNPNNPFNPVNRHHPDNPLNPVNKHSFGVPFAPLDGGSGRR
;
A
#
# COMPACT_ATOMS: atom_id res chain seq x y z
N MET A 1 27.09 54.36 8.29
CA MET A 1 26.02 53.53 7.69
C MET A 1 26.56 52.83 6.46
N ARG A 2 26.54 51.49 6.41
CA ARG A 2 26.13 50.66 5.26
C ARG A 2 26.31 49.18 5.64
N TYR A 3 25.32 48.39 5.27
CA TYR A 3 24.87 47.18 5.93
C TYR A 3 25.70 45.94 5.56
N MET A 4 25.79 45.02 6.53
CA MET A 4 26.20 43.62 6.39
C MET A 4 25.56 42.97 5.16
N GLY A 5 26.39 42.46 4.25
CA GLY A 5 25.95 41.62 3.15
C GLY A 5 25.55 40.23 3.66
N LEU A 6 24.25 40.01 3.81
CA LEU A 6 23.65 38.70 4.06
C LEU A 6 23.73 37.88 2.76
N MET A 7 24.73 36.99 2.68
CA MET A 7 24.82 35.96 1.63
C MET A 7 23.78 34.87 1.94
N THR A 8 22.58 35.00 1.36
CA THR A 8 21.56 33.96 1.42
C THR A 8 22.01 32.78 0.57
N VAL A 9 22.53 31.73 1.22
CA VAL A 9 22.78 30.44 0.55
C VAL A 9 21.42 29.81 0.29
N MET A 10 20.98 29.84 -0.97
CA MET A 10 19.77 29.16 -1.41
C MET A 10 20.05 27.65 -1.41
N LEU A 11 19.62 26.96 -0.36
CA LEU A 11 19.69 25.50 -0.26
C LEU A 11 18.69 24.91 -1.26
N VAL A 12 19.16 24.60 -2.46
CA VAL A 12 18.40 23.84 -3.45
C VAL A 12 18.42 22.38 -3.00
N LEU A 13 17.35 21.94 -2.33
CA LEU A 13 17.15 20.54 -2.03
C LEU A 13 16.89 19.79 -3.35
N PRO A 14 17.56 18.65 -3.62
CA PRO A 14 17.20 17.81 -4.74
C PRO A 14 15.79 17.29 -4.49
N VAL A 15 14.84 17.69 -5.34
CA VAL A 15 13.55 17.01 -5.42
C VAL A 15 13.87 15.62 -5.96
N ALA A 16 13.89 14.63 -5.07
CA ALA A 16 13.91 13.24 -5.48
C ALA A 16 12.62 13.01 -6.27
N THR A 17 12.72 13.01 -7.59
CA THR A 17 11.73 12.36 -8.44
C THR A 17 11.81 10.88 -8.11
N SER A 18 11.05 10.46 -7.10
CA SER A 18 10.67 9.08 -6.94
C SER A 18 9.95 8.71 -8.23
N ASP A 19 10.58 7.93 -9.09
CA ASP A 19 9.92 7.09 -10.11
C ASP A 19 8.99 6.12 -9.37
N ALA A 20 7.94 6.65 -8.75
CA ALA A 20 6.87 5.84 -8.20
C ALA A 20 6.21 5.19 -9.42
N GLU A 21 6.42 3.89 -9.60
CA GLU A 21 5.55 3.10 -10.46
C GLU A 21 4.10 3.54 -10.17
N PRO A 22 3.29 3.84 -11.19
CA PRO A 22 1.90 4.21 -10.99
C PRO A 22 1.15 2.96 -10.50
N GLY A 23 1.11 2.75 -9.20
CA GLY A 23 0.49 1.55 -8.63
C GLY A 23 0.80 1.32 -7.16
N PHE A 24 0.05 0.39 -6.57
CA PHE A 24 0.36 -0.18 -5.26
C PHE A 24 1.58 -1.09 -5.36
N ASP A 25 2.26 -1.29 -4.23
CA ASP A 25 3.42 -2.19 -4.18
C ASP A 25 3.02 -3.63 -4.56
N GLN A 26 3.75 -4.21 -5.51
CA GLN A 26 3.50 -5.54 -6.08
C GLN A 26 3.42 -6.64 -5.03
N ARG A 27 4.07 -6.47 -3.87
CA ARG A 27 4.01 -7.44 -2.76
C ARG A 27 2.58 -7.68 -2.23
N TYR A 28 1.68 -6.73 -2.48
CA TYR A 28 0.29 -6.88 -2.10
C TYR A 28 -0.53 -7.57 -3.16
N GLU A 29 -0.05 -7.72 -4.40
CA GLU A 29 -0.84 -8.30 -5.49
C GLU A 29 -1.29 -9.73 -5.20
N ARG A 30 -2.52 -10.05 -5.60
CA ARG A 30 -3.07 -11.41 -5.66
C ARG A 30 -3.86 -11.60 -6.94
N ASP A 31 -3.87 -12.81 -7.46
CA ASP A 31 -4.62 -13.23 -8.64
C ASP A 31 -6.12 -13.49 -8.37
N TYR A 32 -6.59 -13.22 -7.15
CA TYR A 32 -7.98 -13.38 -6.74
C TYR A 32 -8.51 -12.17 -5.97
N ASN A 33 -9.84 -12.06 -5.91
CA ASN A 33 -10.51 -11.11 -5.04
C ASN A 33 -10.47 -11.59 -3.59
N ILE A 34 -9.80 -10.86 -2.71
CA ILE A 34 -9.69 -11.18 -1.28
C ILE A 34 -11.01 -11.17 -0.50
N PHE A 35 -12.05 -10.52 -1.06
CA PHE A 35 -13.40 -10.48 -0.49
C PHE A 35 -14.26 -11.66 -0.95
N ASN A 36 -13.80 -12.46 -1.91
CA ASN A 36 -14.50 -13.67 -2.32
C ASN A 36 -14.57 -14.64 -1.11
N PRO A 37 -15.77 -15.03 -0.66
CA PRO A 37 -15.93 -15.95 0.48
C PRO A 37 -15.18 -17.27 0.31
N ILE A 38 -15.07 -17.76 -0.93
CA ILE A 38 -14.33 -18.99 -1.26
C ILE A 38 -12.83 -18.82 -0.96
N MET A 39 -12.30 -17.60 -1.11
CA MET A 39 -10.89 -17.28 -0.89
C MET A 39 -10.60 -16.79 0.53
N GLN A 40 -11.61 -16.69 1.41
CA GLN A 40 -11.46 -16.14 2.76
C GLN A 40 -10.38 -16.84 3.60
N HIS A 41 -10.20 -18.15 3.38
CA HIS A 41 -9.25 -18.97 4.13
C HIS A 41 -7.96 -19.29 3.37
N GLN A 42 -7.74 -18.64 2.22
CA GLN A 42 -6.45 -18.75 1.51
C GLN A 42 -5.32 -18.24 2.41
N PRO A 43 -4.19 -18.96 2.53
CA PRO A 43 -3.09 -18.60 3.43
C PRO A 43 -2.52 -17.20 3.15
N ASP A 44 -2.53 -16.78 1.89
CA ASP A 44 -1.99 -15.49 1.46
C ASP A 44 -3.05 -14.37 1.43
N ASN A 45 -4.31 -14.66 1.78
CA ASN A 45 -5.37 -13.66 1.85
C ASN A 45 -5.14 -12.77 3.09
N PRO A 46 -4.93 -11.44 2.92
CA PRO A 46 -4.73 -10.54 4.05
C PRO A 46 -5.91 -10.52 5.02
N LEU A 47 -7.14 -10.82 4.56
CA LEU A 47 -8.34 -10.86 5.40
C LEU A 47 -8.61 -12.23 6.03
N ASN A 48 -7.71 -13.21 5.88
CA ASN A 48 -7.87 -14.51 6.50
C ASN A 48 -7.94 -14.38 8.03
N PRO A 49 -8.99 -14.88 8.70
CA PRO A 49 -9.09 -14.79 10.16
C PRO A 49 -7.91 -15.41 10.93
N ALA A 50 -7.24 -16.41 10.35
CA ALA A 50 -6.07 -17.05 10.95
C ALA A 50 -4.86 -16.09 11.08
N ASN A 51 -4.83 -15.00 10.32
CA ASN A 51 -3.75 -14.03 10.31
C ASN A 51 -3.50 -13.36 11.67
N VAL A 52 -4.51 -13.29 12.54
CA VAL A 52 -4.34 -12.76 13.91
C VAL A 52 -3.36 -13.61 14.73
N TYR A 53 -3.22 -14.89 14.40
CA TYR A 53 -2.37 -15.84 15.12
C TYR A 53 -1.06 -16.15 14.40
N ASP A 54 -0.92 -15.80 13.12
CA ASP A 54 0.30 -16.03 12.35
C ASP A 54 1.36 -14.99 12.74
N PRO A 55 2.51 -15.38 13.31
CA PRO A 55 3.59 -14.46 13.68
C PRO A 55 4.24 -13.76 12.49
N ARG A 56 3.94 -14.14 11.23
CA ARG A 56 4.40 -13.43 10.04
C ARG A 56 3.36 -12.48 9.45
N SER A 57 2.13 -12.50 9.94
CA SER A 57 1.07 -11.70 9.36
C SER A 57 1.08 -10.26 9.86
N ALA A 58 0.73 -9.34 8.98
CA ALA A 58 0.51 -7.93 9.30
C ALA A 58 -0.58 -7.72 10.38
N PHE A 59 -1.57 -8.60 10.42
CA PHE A 59 -2.72 -8.50 11.32
C PHE A 59 -2.49 -9.14 12.69
N ASN A 60 -1.36 -9.82 12.88
CA ASN A 60 -0.97 -10.25 14.20
C ASN A 60 -0.60 -9.02 15.05
N PRO A 61 -1.24 -8.81 16.22
CA PRO A 61 -1.00 -7.65 17.07
C PRO A 61 0.46 -7.43 17.45
N VAL A 62 1.24 -8.52 17.58
CA VAL A 62 2.66 -8.44 17.97
C VAL A 62 3.51 -7.76 16.90
N ASN A 63 3.09 -7.82 15.64
CA ASN A 63 3.83 -7.31 14.49
C ASN A 63 3.50 -5.84 14.19
N ARG A 64 2.60 -5.20 14.94
CA ARG A 64 2.09 -3.84 14.63
C ARG A 64 3.20 -2.82 14.43
N TYR A 65 4.36 -2.99 15.06
CA TYR A 65 5.50 -2.07 14.96
C TYR A 65 6.65 -2.60 14.13
N ASP A 66 6.49 -3.75 13.45
CA ASP A 66 7.53 -4.28 12.59
C ASP A 66 7.75 -3.33 11.39
N PRO A 67 9.01 -3.02 11.04
CA PRO A 67 9.30 -2.12 9.92
C PRO A 67 8.81 -2.63 8.55
N GLY A 68 8.53 -3.92 8.41
CA GLY A 68 7.95 -4.50 7.19
C GLY A 68 6.41 -4.55 7.20
N ASN A 69 5.76 -4.33 8.35
CA ASN A 69 4.32 -4.49 8.48
C ASN A 69 3.58 -3.34 7.77
N PRO A 70 2.65 -3.60 6.83
CA PRO A 70 1.86 -2.56 6.19
C PRO A 70 0.97 -1.75 7.13
N LEU A 71 0.58 -2.30 8.28
CA LEU A 71 -0.21 -1.63 9.31
C LEU A 71 0.64 -0.84 10.31
N ASN A 72 1.97 -0.88 10.16
CA ASN A 72 2.88 -0.07 10.97
C ASN A 72 2.52 1.42 10.86
N PRO A 73 2.53 2.19 11.97
CA PRO A 73 2.24 3.63 11.96
C PRO A 73 3.01 4.45 10.93
N VAL A 74 4.23 4.05 10.59
CA VAL A 74 5.03 4.69 9.54
C VAL A 74 4.61 4.19 8.16
N ASN A 75 4.56 2.87 7.97
CA ASN A 75 4.30 2.29 6.65
C ASN A 75 2.87 2.49 6.15
N GLN A 76 1.89 2.58 7.05
CA GLN A 76 0.48 2.71 6.67
C GLN A 76 0.23 3.98 5.86
N TYR A 77 1.04 5.03 6.02
CA TYR A 77 0.91 6.27 5.26
C TYR A 77 1.74 6.30 3.97
N ASN A 78 2.43 5.22 3.60
CA ASN A 78 3.09 5.15 2.30
C ASN A 78 2.03 5.24 1.18
N PRO A 79 2.24 6.08 0.15
CA PRO A 79 1.28 6.25 -0.94
C PRO A 79 0.95 4.94 -1.67
N ASN A 80 1.91 4.03 -1.78
CA ASN A 80 1.73 2.76 -2.49
C ASN A 80 1.23 1.62 -1.57
N ASN A 81 0.82 1.95 -0.34
CA ASN A 81 0.26 0.99 0.61
C ASN A 81 -1.27 0.94 0.49
N PRO A 82 -1.89 -0.23 0.25
CA PRO A 82 -3.35 -0.35 0.14
C PRO A 82 -4.08 -0.01 1.45
N PHE A 83 -3.42 -0.15 2.60
CA PHE A 83 -3.97 0.20 3.91
C PHE A 83 -3.91 1.69 4.24
N ASN A 84 -3.30 2.50 3.37
CA ASN A 84 -3.27 3.94 3.56
C ASN A 84 -4.70 4.51 3.55
N PRO A 85 -5.08 5.28 4.58
CA PRO A 85 -6.42 5.87 4.66
C PRO A 85 -6.80 6.70 3.42
N VAL A 86 -5.83 7.39 2.79
CA VAL A 86 -6.09 8.19 1.59
C VAL A 86 -6.48 7.32 0.39
N ASN A 87 -6.04 6.06 0.38
CA ASN A 87 -6.29 5.12 -0.71
C ASN A 87 -7.62 4.39 -0.57
N ARG A 88 -8.34 4.49 0.56
CA ARG A 88 -9.55 3.69 0.87
C ARG A 88 -10.57 3.64 -0.27
N HIS A 89 -10.72 4.74 -1.01
CA HIS A 89 -11.68 4.87 -2.10
C HIS A 89 -11.01 5.03 -3.47
N HIS A 90 -9.69 4.88 -3.54
CA HIS A 90 -8.99 4.88 -4.82
C HIS A 90 -9.50 3.71 -5.67
N PRO A 91 -9.86 3.92 -6.95
CA PRO A 91 -10.43 2.89 -7.80
C PRO A 91 -9.54 1.64 -7.88
N ASP A 92 -8.23 1.86 -7.98
CA ASP A 92 -7.23 0.79 -8.01
C ASP A 92 -6.87 0.21 -6.64
N ASN A 93 -7.38 0.76 -5.53
CA ASN A 93 -7.08 0.18 -4.22
C ASN A 93 -7.76 -1.17 -4.15
N PRO A 94 -7.00 -2.26 -3.97
CA PRO A 94 -7.58 -3.59 -3.86
C PRO A 94 -8.55 -3.72 -2.66
N LEU A 95 -8.37 -2.93 -1.61
CA LEU A 95 -9.27 -2.83 -0.43
C LEU A 95 -10.47 -1.88 -0.61
N ASN A 96 -10.66 -1.30 -1.80
CA ASN A 96 -11.79 -0.43 -2.07
C ASN A 96 -13.11 -1.17 -1.79
N PRO A 97 -14.04 -0.58 -0.99
CA PRO A 97 -15.32 -1.22 -0.67
C PRO A 97 -16.13 -1.69 -1.88
N VAL A 98 -15.98 -1.06 -3.05
CA VAL A 98 -16.68 -1.48 -4.29
C VAL A 98 -16.26 -2.88 -4.74
N ASN A 99 -15.02 -3.29 -4.45
CA ASN A 99 -14.48 -4.61 -4.83
C ASN A 99 -15.12 -5.76 -4.03
N LYS A 100 -15.78 -5.48 -2.90
CA LYS A 100 -16.50 -6.49 -2.12
C LYS A 100 -17.60 -7.21 -2.92
N HIS A 101 -18.13 -6.54 -3.93
CA HIS A 101 -19.22 -7.06 -4.75
C HIS A 101 -18.78 -7.45 -6.17
N SER A 102 -17.48 -7.35 -6.48
CA SER A 102 -16.93 -7.62 -7.81
C SER A 102 -16.02 -8.85 -7.80
N PHE A 103 -16.62 -10.04 -7.86
CA PHE A 103 -15.91 -11.30 -7.65
C PHE A 103 -14.81 -11.63 -8.68
N GLY A 104 -14.79 -10.95 -9.83
CA GLY A 104 -13.79 -11.15 -10.90
C GLY A 104 -12.59 -10.21 -10.86
N VAL A 105 -12.53 -9.28 -9.90
CA VAL A 105 -11.44 -8.30 -9.81
C VAL A 105 -10.32 -8.85 -8.93
N PRO A 106 -9.10 -9.04 -9.45
CA PRO A 106 -7.96 -9.48 -8.64
C PRO A 106 -7.58 -8.39 -7.62
N PHE A 107 -6.88 -8.78 -6.56
CA PHE A 107 -6.36 -7.83 -5.59
C PHE A 107 -5.05 -7.23 -6.13
N ALA A 108 -5.16 -6.36 -7.14
CA ALA A 108 -4.06 -5.67 -7.82
C ALA A 108 -4.55 -4.30 -8.33
N PRO A 109 -3.64 -3.34 -8.64
CA PRO A 109 -4.03 -2.12 -9.34
C PRO A 109 -4.69 -2.46 -10.68
N LEU A 110 -5.83 -1.85 -11.02
CA LEU A 110 -6.55 -2.19 -12.26
C LEU A 110 -5.98 -1.48 -13.49
N ASP A 111 -5.06 -0.54 -13.29
CA ASP A 111 -4.31 0.12 -14.36
C ASP A 111 -3.05 -0.67 -14.77
N GLY A 112 -3.22 -1.64 -15.66
CA GLY A 112 -2.22 -1.81 -16.73
C GLY A 112 -1.31 -3.04 -16.72
N GLY A 113 -1.84 -4.23 -16.42
CA GLY A 113 -1.33 -5.47 -17.01
C GLY A 113 -1.54 -5.57 -18.54
N SER A 114 -1.53 -4.45 -19.28
CA SER A 114 -1.62 -4.43 -20.75
C SER A 114 -0.26 -4.61 -21.43
N GLY A 115 0.73 -5.22 -20.77
CA GLY A 115 2.04 -5.39 -21.39
C GLY A 115 3.09 -6.10 -20.56
N ARG A 116 2.84 -7.35 -20.16
CA ARG A 116 3.88 -8.37 -19.93
C ARG A 116 3.22 -9.75 -19.77
N ARG A 117 3.05 -10.40 -20.91
CA ARG A 117 3.15 -11.85 -21.02
C ARG A 117 4.63 -12.24 -20.94
#